data_AF-A0A375IWA1-F1
#
_entry.id   AF-A0A375IWA1-F1
#
_cell.length_a   1.000
_cell.length_b   1.000
_cell.length_c   1.000
_cell.angle_alpha   90.00
_cell.angle_beta   90.00
_cell.angle_gamma   90.00
#
_symmetry.space_group_name_H-M   'P 1'
#
loop_
_entity.id
_entity.type
_entity.pdbx_description
1 polymer ?
#
loop_
_entity_poly.entity_id
_entity_poly.type
_entity_poly.pdbx_seq_one_letter_code
_entity_poly.pdbx_strand_id
1 'polypeptide(L)'
;MDATAVSDHVGTASAIKMRRSIMIKGLEALVESYPNARHYGVEDHMLPTLAETFPNIDWESLGAYLFSRVARHGKRRAEEMAEAARTVAETGIPPTMAEAIAAKQQWMNAPAAA
;
A
#
# COMPACT_ATOMS: atom_id res chain seq x y z
N MET A 1 26.69 -4.35 -0.35
CA MET A 1 25.35 -4.72 0.17
C MET A 1 25.57 -4.98 1.64
N ASP A 2 25.07 -4.10 2.51
CA ASP A 2 25.24 -4.25 3.96
C ASP A 2 24.02 -5.00 4.51
N ALA A 3 24.26 -6.09 5.24
CA ALA A 3 23.21 -6.89 5.87
C ALA A 3 23.36 -6.82 7.39
N THR A 4 22.24 -6.60 8.08
CA THR A 4 22.19 -6.52 9.54
C THR A 4 21.34 -7.65 10.09
N ALA A 5 21.87 -8.41 11.03
CA ALA A 5 21.11 -9.42 11.75
C ALA A 5 20.07 -8.74 12.66
N VAL A 6 18.82 -9.22 12.60
CA VAL A 6 17.70 -8.66 13.39
C VAL A 6 17.23 -9.60 14.51
N SER A 7 17.62 -10.88 14.46
CA SER A 7 17.23 -11.93 15.42
C SER A 7 17.96 -13.25 15.11
N ASP A 8 18.18 -14.06 16.14
CA ASP A 8 18.65 -15.45 16.01
C ASP A 8 17.50 -16.45 15.79
N HIS A 9 16.25 -15.98 15.90
CA HIS A 9 15.07 -16.81 15.66
C HIS A 9 14.67 -16.81 14.19
N VAL A 10 14.53 -18.02 13.63
CA VAL A 10 14.04 -18.22 12.25
C VAL A 10 12.66 -17.61 12.10
N GLY A 11 12.47 -16.80 11.05
CA GLY A 11 11.19 -16.19 10.71
C GLY A 11 11.02 -14.73 11.17
N THR A 12 11.82 -14.21 12.11
CA THR A 12 11.66 -12.82 12.58
C THR A 12 11.83 -11.80 11.46
N ALA A 13 12.87 -11.94 10.62
CA ALA A 13 13.10 -11.02 9.50
C ALA A 13 11.94 -11.03 8.49
N SER A 14 11.43 -12.22 8.15
CA SER A 14 10.26 -12.38 7.27
C SER A 14 9.00 -11.76 7.87
N ALA A 15 8.81 -11.92 9.19
CA ALA A 15 7.69 -11.33 9.90
C ALA A 15 7.74 -9.80 9.84
N ILE A 16 8.89 -9.19 10.13
CA ILE A 16 9.11 -7.73 10.04
C ILE A 16 8.81 -7.24 8.62
N LYS A 17 9.40 -7.87 7.60
CA LYS A 17 9.18 -7.53 6.19
C LYS A 17 7.69 -7.55 5.84
N MET A 18 6.99 -8.61 6.23
CA MET A 18 5.61 -8.80 5.82
C MET A 18 4.67 -7.77 6.45
N ARG A 19 4.82 -7.48 7.75
CA ARG A 19 3.97 -6.48 8.43
C ARG A 19 4.25 -5.08 7.90
N ARG A 20 5.52 -4.74 7.64
CA ARG A 20 5.88 -3.48 6.97
C ARG A 20 5.28 -3.39 5.57
N SER A 21 5.23 -4.49 4.83
CA SER A 21 4.63 -4.53 3.48
C SER A 21 3.15 -4.15 3.52
N ILE A 22 2.40 -4.65 4.50
CA ILE A 22 0.97 -4.32 4.66
C ILE A 22 0.79 -2.81 4.88
N MET A 23 1.59 -2.19 5.74
CA MET A 23 1.53 -0.74 5.99
C MET A 23 1.82 0.07 4.72
N ILE A 24 2.93 -0.21 4.04
CA ILE A 24 3.35 0.56 2.86
C ILE A 24 2.40 0.35 1.68
N LYS A 25 2.01 -0.89 1.40
CA LYS A 25 1.07 -1.19 0.32
C LYS A 25 -0.36 -0.73 0.65
N GLY A 26 -0.70 -0.63 1.93
CA GLY A 26 -1.92 0.02 2.40
C GLY A 26 -1.98 1.48 1.98
N LEU A 27 -0.91 2.24 2.24
CA LEU A 27 -0.80 3.63 1.75
C LEU A 27 -0.90 3.72 0.23
N GLU A 28 -0.29 2.78 -0.51
CA GLU A 28 -0.43 2.73 -1.97
C GLU A 28 -1.87 2.50 -2.43
N ALA A 29 -2.64 1.66 -1.74
CA ALA A 29 -4.05 1.44 -2.05
C ALA A 29 -4.91 2.66 -1.72
N LEU A 30 -4.61 3.38 -0.62
CA LEU A 30 -5.32 4.58 -0.21
C LEU A 30 -5.23 5.72 -1.23
N VAL A 31 -4.23 5.74 -2.11
CA VAL A 31 -4.12 6.72 -3.20
C VAL A 31 -5.32 6.69 -4.15
N GLU A 32 -6.18 5.66 -4.09
CA GLU A 32 -7.52 5.69 -4.69
C GLU A 32 -8.33 6.95 -4.36
N SER A 33 -8.16 7.53 -3.17
CA SER A 33 -8.90 8.73 -2.77
C SER A 33 -8.57 9.95 -3.64
N TYR A 34 -7.40 9.99 -4.29
CA TYR A 34 -6.94 11.14 -5.07
C TYR A 34 -7.74 11.30 -6.36
N PRO A 35 -7.83 10.30 -7.28
CA PRO A 35 -8.70 10.39 -8.44
C PRO A 35 -10.19 10.49 -8.06
N ASN A 36 -10.61 9.91 -6.93
CA ASN A 36 -11.98 10.09 -6.44
C ASN A 36 -12.24 11.56 -6.03
N ALA A 37 -11.34 12.18 -5.28
CA ALA A 37 -11.42 13.60 -4.92
C ALA A 37 -11.37 14.51 -6.16
N ARG A 38 -10.53 14.18 -7.16
CA ARG A 38 -10.50 14.88 -8.46
C ARG A 38 -11.83 14.81 -9.18
N HIS A 39 -12.49 13.65 -9.17
CA HIS A 39 -13.81 13.48 -9.78
C HIS A 39 -14.85 14.45 -9.19
N TYR A 40 -14.76 14.73 -7.88
CA TYR A 40 -15.61 15.71 -7.21
C TYR A 40 -15.05 17.14 -7.20
N GLY A 41 -13.85 17.38 -7.74
CA GLY A 41 -13.20 18.69 -7.72
C GLY A 41 -12.76 19.15 -6.32
N VAL A 42 -12.52 18.22 -5.39
CA VAL A 42 -12.20 18.54 -3.98
C VAL A 42 -10.76 18.17 -3.58
N GLU A 43 -9.92 17.73 -4.50
CA GLU A 43 -8.54 17.31 -4.19
C GLU A 43 -7.72 18.44 -3.54
N ASP A 44 -7.75 19.64 -4.11
CA ASP A 44 -7.01 20.80 -3.61
C ASP A 44 -7.44 21.23 -2.20
N HIS A 45 -8.67 20.90 -1.81
CA HIS A 45 -9.18 21.11 -0.45
C HIS A 45 -8.87 19.94 0.49
N MET A 46 -8.82 18.71 -0.03
CA MET A 46 -8.59 17.51 0.75
C MET A 46 -7.12 17.37 1.16
N LEU A 47 -6.18 17.52 0.21
CA LEU A 47 -4.76 17.27 0.46
C LEU A 47 -4.18 18.10 1.63
N PRO A 48 -4.48 19.41 1.77
CA PRO A 48 -4.03 20.19 2.93
C PRO A 48 -4.48 19.61 4.27
N THR A 49 -5.68 19.02 4.35
CA THR A 49 -6.20 18.45 5.61
C THR A 49 -5.42 17.20 6.06
N LEU A 50 -4.77 16.50 5.14
CA LEU A 50 -3.90 15.37 5.49
C LEU A 50 -2.63 15.86 6.20
N ALA A 51 -2.11 17.03 5.82
CA ALA A 51 -0.95 17.64 6.46
C ALA A 51 -1.27 18.13 7.89
N GLU A 52 -2.52 18.49 8.19
CA GLU A 52 -2.94 18.80 9.56
C GLU A 52 -2.78 17.59 10.50
N THR A 53 -3.01 16.37 9.99
CA THR A 53 -2.87 15.13 10.76
C THR A 53 -1.42 14.62 10.80
N PHE A 54 -0.72 14.70 9.67
CA PHE A 54 0.66 14.25 9.53
C PHE A 54 1.52 15.32 8.84
N PRO A 55 2.00 16.33 9.59
CA PRO A 55 2.60 17.55 9.01
C PRO A 55 3.96 17.34 8.36
N ASN A 56 4.64 16.24 8.69
CA ASN A 56 5.97 15.93 8.15
C ASN A 56 5.92 15.09 6.87
N ILE A 57 4.72 14.80 6.35
CA ILE A 57 4.54 14.06 5.11
C ILE A 57 4.18 15.05 4.01
N ASP A 58 5.01 15.09 2.97
CA ASP A 58 4.65 15.69 1.69
C ASP A 58 3.69 14.74 0.96
N TRP A 59 2.39 14.97 1.15
CA TRP A 59 1.32 14.11 0.63
C TRP A 59 1.22 14.14 -0.89
N GLU A 60 1.53 15.26 -1.53
CA GLU A 60 1.55 15.37 -2.99
C GLU A 60 2.67 14.50 -3.58
N SER A 61 3.90 14.71 -3.12
CA SER A 61 5.06 13.94 -3.59
C SER A 61 4.93 12.45 -3.26
N LEU A 62 4.48 12.14 -2.04
CA LEU A 62 4.26 10.75 -1.64
C LEU A 62 3.16 10.09 -2.48
N GLY A 63 2.01 10.76 -2.65
CA GLY A 63 0.89 10.24 -3.44
C GLY A 63 1.30 9.95 -4.89
N ALA A 64 2.00 10.88 -5.53
CA ALA A 64 2.54 10.69 -6.88
C ALA A 64 3.51 9.50 -6.97
N TYR A 65 4.42 9.40 -6.00
CA TYR A 65 5.35 8.28 -5.91
C TYR A 65 4.63 6.94 -5.75
N LEU A 66 3.69 6.84 -4.80
CA LEU A 66 2.94 5.62 -4.53
C LEU A 66 2.07 5.20 -5.73
N PHE A 67 1.40 6.15 -6.40
CA PHE A 67 0.65 5.89 -7.63
C PHE A 67 1.55 5.28 -8.71
N SER A 68 2.73 5.87 -8.95
CA SER A 68 3.67 5.39 -9.97
C SER A 68 4.10 3.93 -9.75
N ARG A 69 4.22 3.52 -8.48
CA ARG A 69 4.63 2.17 -8.09
C ARG A 69 3.55 1.15 -8.41
N VAL A 70 2.29 1.48 -8.17
CA VAL A 70 1.17 0.60 -8.48
C VAL A 70 0.93 0.55 -9.98
N ALA A 71 0.96 1.70 -10.68
CA ALA A 71 0.80 1.75 -12.13
C ALA A 71 1.84 0.88 -12.87
N ARG A 72 3.10 0.85 -12.41
CA ARG A 72 4.17 0.08 -13.07
C ARG A 72 4.18 -1.40 -12.70
N HIS A 73 3.78 -1.75 -11.48
CA HIS A 73 4.02 -3.09 -10.93
C HIS A 73 2.79 -3.74 -10.29
N GLY A 74 1.59 -3.19 -10.50
CA GLY A 74 0.40 -3.51 -9.70
C GLY A 74 0.06 -4.99 -9.67
N LYS A 75 0.21 -5.73 -10.79
CA LYS A 75 0.04 -7.20 -10.81
C LYS A 75 0.94 -7.91 -9.80
N ARG A 76 2.26 -7.70 -9.90
CA ARG A 76 3.24 -8.31 -8.99
C ARG A 76 3.00 -7.89 -7.54
N ARG A 77 2.61 -6.63 -7.32
CA ARG A 77 2.34 -6.11 -5.97
C ARG A 77 1.07 -6.75 -5.36
N ALA A 78 0.05 -6.98 -6.18
CA ALA A 78 -1.17 -7.68 -5.78
C ALA A 78 -0.87 -9.14 -5.40
N GLU A 79 -0.04 -9.84 -6.18
CA GLU A 79 0.42 -11.20 -5.87
C GLU A 79 1.16 -11.25 -4.52
N GLU A 80 2.08 -10.31 -4.26
CA GLU A 80 2.76 -10.18 -2.96
C GLU A 80 1.78 -9.93 -1.79
N MET A 81 0.67 -9.24 -2.03
CA MET A 81 -0.34 -8.98 -1.00
C MET A 81 -1.29 -10.16 -0.78
N ALA A 82 -1.56 -10.95 -1.82
CA ALA A 82 -2.26 -12.22 -1.66
C ALA A 82 -1.45 -13.20 -0.79
N GLU A 83 -0.12 -13.21 -0.92
CA GLU A 83 0.78 -13.90 0.01
C GLU A 83 0.70 -13.33 1.43
N ALA A 84 0.74 -12.00 1.57
CA ALA A 84 0.61 -11.34 2.86
C ALA A 84 -0.71 -11.69 3.58
N ALA A 85 -1.81 -11.79 2.83
CA ALA A 85 -3.11 -12.18 3.36
C ALA A 85 -3.08 -13.59 3.96
N ARG A 86 -2.44 -14.56 3.29
CA ARG A 86 -2.24 -15.92 3.83
C ARG A 86 -1.45 -15.89 5.13
N THR A 87 -0.35 -15.14 5.19
CA THR A 87 0.48 -15.01 6.41
C THR A 87 -0.27 -14.33 7.57
N VAL A 88 -1.21 -13.43 7.30
CA VAL A 88 -2.06 -12.83 8.35
C VAL A 88 -3.12 -13.83 8.82
N ALA A 89 -3.72 -14.58 7.91
CA ALA A 89 -4.70 -15.62 8.26
C ALA A 89 -4.09 -16.72 9.16
N GLU A 90 -2.82 -17.08 8.95
CA GLU A 90 -2.07 -18.02 9.79
C GLU A 90 -1.97 -17.59 11.27
N THR A 91 -2.12 -16.28 11.58
CA THR A 91 -2.12 -15.80 12.97
C THR A 91 -3.51 -15.77 13.60
N GLY A 92 -4.55 -16.27 12.90
CA GLY A 92 -5.94 -16.20 13.35
C GLY A 92 -6.57 -14.81 13.20
N ILE A 93 -5.89 -13.85 12.55
CA ILE A 93 -6.42 -12.51 12.30
C ILE A 93 -7.09 -12.51 10.91
N PRO A 94 -8.31 -11.97 10.76
CA PRO A 94 -8.91 -11.78 9.44
C PRO A 94 -8.04 -10.89 8.55
N PRO A 95 -7.63 -11.34 7.34
CA PRO A 95 -6.70 -10.60 6.48
C PRO A 95 -7.35 -9.47 5.66
N THR A 96 -8.39 -8.82 6.20
CA THR A 96 -9.27 -7.88 5.49
C THR A 96 -8.52 -6.82 4.70
N MET A 97 -7.55 -6.14 5.33
CA MET A 97 -6.79 -5.10 4.65
C MET A 97 -5.85 -5.67 3.59
N ALA A 98 -5.22 -6.82 3.85
CA ALA A 98 -4.30 -7.42 2.89
C ALA A 98 -5.01 -7.84 1.60
N GLU A 99 -6.21 -8.41 1.72
CA GLU A 99 -7.05 -8.78 0.59
C GLU A 99 -7.56 -7.55 -0.18
N ALA A 100 -8.06 -6.53 0.52
CA ALA A 100 -8.54 -5.29 -0.10
C ALA A 100 -7.43 -4.57 -0.88
N ILE A 101 -6.22 -4.51 -0.31
CA ILE A 101 -5.05 -3.93 -0.97
C ILE A 101 -4.70 -4.72 -2.24
N ALA A 102 -4.67 -6.07 -2.16
CA ALA A 102 -4.37 -6.91 -3.31
C ALA A 102 -5.38 -6.65 -4.45
N ALA A 103 -6.67 -6.64 -4.14
CA ALA A 103 -7.72 -6.36 -5.11
C ALA A 103 -7.58 -4.97 -5.74
N LYS A 104 -7.26 -3.95 -4.93
CA LYS A 104 -7.09 -2.58 -5.43
C LYS A 104 -5.86 -2.42 -6.33
N GLN A 105 -4.73 -3.04 -5.97
CA GLN A 105 -3.52 -3.04 -6.80
C GLN A 105 -3.72 -3.79 -8.12
N GLN A 106 -4.49 -4.88 -8.10
CA GLN A 106 -4.88 -5.62 -9.30
C GLN A 106 -5.77 -4.75 -10.22
N TRP A 107 -6.76 -4.05 -9.64
CA TRP A 107 -7.64 -3.15 -10.39
C TRP A 107 -6.88 -1.98 -11.03
N MET A 108 -5.97 -1.34 -10.29
CA MET A 108 -5.14 -0.24 -10.81
C MET A 108 -4.18 -0.67 -11.92
N ASN A 109 -3.85 -1.96 -12.00
CA ASN A 109 -3.03 -2.53 -13.08
C ASN A 109 -3.86 -2.93 -14.30
N ALA A 110 -5.20 -2.98 -14.20
CA ALA A 110 -6.04 -3.33 -15.33
C ALA A 110 -5.87 -2.25 -16.42
N PRO A 111 -5.72 -2.62 -17.70
CA PRO A 111 -5.76 -1.64 -18.77
C PRO A 111 -7.08 -0.86 -18.68
N ALA A 112 -7.03 0.46 -18.82
CA ALA A 112 -8.23 1.28 -18.88
C ALA A 112 -9.15 0.69 -19.95
N ALA A 113 -10.40 0.40 -19.59
CA ALA A 113 -11.38 -0.03 -20.57
C ALA A 113 -11.47 1.07 -21.65
N ALA A 114 -11.20 0.68 -22.90
CA ALA A 114 -11.26 1.55 -24.06
C ALA A 114 -12.70 1.99 -24.36
#